data_AF-A0A8J8EAE2-F1
#
_entry.id   AF-A0A8J8EAE2-F1
#
_cell.length_a   1.000
_cell.length_b   1.000
_cell.length_c   1.000
_cell.angle_alpha   90.00
_cell.angle_beta   90.00
_cell.angle_gamma   90.00
#
_symmetry.space_group_name_H-M   'P 1'
#
loop_
_entity.id
_entity.type
_entity.pdbx_description
1 polymer ?
#
loop_
_entity_poly.entity_id
_entity_poly.type
_entity_poly.pdbx_seq_one_letter_code
_entity_poly.pdbx_strand_id
1 'polypeptide(L)'
;MKRFTTIVGLLLLLVTLSPVSASSSSSGSGDYYHPYPTGLVPGDIVIGHNPVTDYIIPGYWTHTGLIAYYDTSIGEWMVIEATFDGVVLTPLSEFLKRYDTVAVLRVDTTDTVRWNAVAFAYQQLGKPYDYAWYTKEVYGDKYYCSELVWASYMAAGGPDLDANPGWSWTYADGVAPQEIYDDSDTYVIYYDSDS
;
A
#
# COMPACT_ATOMS: atom_id res chain seq x y z
N MET A 1 54.58 5.63 0.09
CA MET A 1 53.39 6.41 -0.32
C MET A 1 52.46 5.47 -1.10
N LYS A 2 51.40 4.96 -0.46
CA LYS A 2 50.48 3.97 -1.04
C LYS A 2 49.53 4.66 -2.01
N ARG A 3 49.42 4.13 -3.24
CA ARG A 3 48.53 4.62 -4.29
C ARG A 3 47.11 4.10 -4.00
N PHE A 4 46.13 4.99 -3.87
CA PHE A 4 44.72 4.64 -3.81
C PHE A 4 44.18 4.55 -5.23
N THR A 5 43.83 3.34 -5.66
CA THR A 5 43.11 3.10 -6.91
C THR A 5 41.62 3.24 -6.61
N THR A 6 40.96 4.23 -7.21
CA THR A 6 39.51 4.42 -7.10
C THR A 6 38.84 3.48 -8.11
N ILE A 7 38.06 2.52 -7.62
CA ILE A 7 37.19 1.68 -8.47
C ILE A 7 35.82 2.35 -8.47
N VAL A 8 35.42 2.90 -9.61
CA VAL A 8 34.04 3.33 -9.86
C VAL A 8 33.26 2.10 -10.31
N GLY A 9 32.43 1.55 -9.43
CA GLY A 9 31.50 0.46 -9.77
C GLY A 9 30.24 1.03 -10.41
N LEU A 10 30.06 0.76 -11.71
CA LEU A 10 28.82 1.04 -12.43
C LEU A 10 27.83 -0.11 -12.13
N LEU A 11 26.77 0.16 -11.35
CA LEU A 11 25.73 -0.82 -11.06
C LEU A 11 24.65 -0.76 -12.16
N LEU A 12 24.69 -1.72 -13.09
CA LEU A 12 23.62 -1.94 -14.08
C LEU A 12 22.54 -2.82 -13.44
N LEU A 13 21.40 -2.22 -13.06
CA LEU A 13 20.23 -2.92 -12.58
C LEU A 13 19.45 -3.47 -13.79
N LEU A 14 19.60 -4.76 -14.07
CA LEU A 14 18.79 -5.49 -15.05
C LEU A 14 17.47 -5.90 -14.38
N VAL A 15 16.38 -5.21 -14.73
CA VAL A 15 15.02 -5.60 -14.34
C VAL A 15 14.55 -6.70 -15.30
N THR A 16 14.53 -7.94 -14.83
CA THR A 16 13.82 -9.02 -15.51
C THR A 16 12.37 -9.01 -15.04
N LEU A 17 11.46 -8.54 -15.90
CA LEU A 17 10.02 -8.68 -15.69
C LEU A 17 9.65 -10.15 -15.88
N SER A 18 9.51 -10.89 -14.77
CA SER A 18 8.80 -12.16 -14.78
C SER A 18 7.31 -11.87 -14.73
N PRO A 19 6.46 -12.52 -15.56
CA PRO A 19 5.01 -12.37 -15.44
C PRO A 19 4.59 -12.95 -14.09
N VAL A 20 4.26 -12.09 -13.14
CA VAL A 20 3.57 -12.51 -11.92
C VAL A 20 2.13 -12.80 -12.33
N SER A 21 1.72 -14.06 -12.21
CA SER A 21 0.32 -14.45 -12.34
C SER A 21 -0.48 -13.71 -11.27
N ALA A 22 -1.43 -12.87 -11.68
CA ALA A 22 -2.46 -12.33 -10.80
C ALA A 22 -3.38 -13.50 -10.39
N SER A 23 -3.09 -14.10 -9.23
CA SER A 23 -4.05 -14.98 -8.56
C SER A 23 -5.04 -14.10 -7.81
N SER A 24 -6.32 -14.33 -8.09
CA SER A 24 -7.44 -13.65 -7.45
C SER A 24 -7.87 -14.43 -6.21
N SER A 25 -7.24 -14.19 -5.05
CA SER A 25 -7.87 -14.46 -3.75
C SER A 25 -7.88 -13.17 -2.93
N SER A 26 -8.75 -12.26 -3.38
CA SER A 26 -8.89 -10.92 -2.82
C SER A 26 -9.79 -10.90 -1.58
N SER A 27 -9.42 -10.08 -0.60
CA SER A 27 -10.16 -9.74 0.62
C SER A 27 -11.49 -9.00 0.38
N GLY A 28 -11.97 -8.93 -0.87
CA GLY A 28 -13.25 -8.38 -1.26
C GLY A 28 -13.74 -9.06 -2.53
N SER A 29 -15.02 -9.43 -2.53
CA SER A 29 -15.71 -10.15 -3.61
C SER A 29 -16.81 -9.31 -4.27
N GLY A 30 -16.75 -7.99 -4.09
CA GLY A 30 -17.68 -7.05 -4.71
C GLY A 30 -17.48 -6.94 -6.22
N ASP A 31 -18.54 -6.52 -6.91
CA ASP A 31 -18.49 -6.07 -8.31
C ASP A 31 -19.10 -4.66 -8.37
N TYR A 32 -18.50 -3.75 -7.59
CA TYR A 32 -18.92 -2.35 -7.45
C TYR A 32 -18.35 -1.49 -8.58
N TYR A 33 -19.00 -0.38 -8.89
CA TYR A 33 -18.52 0.56 -9.89
C TYR A 33 -18.15 1.89 -9.26
N HIS A 34 -16.92 2.33 -9.51
CA HIS A 34 -16.44 3.65 -9.11
C HIS A 34 -15.87 4.41 -10.31
N PRO A 35 -16.14 5.72 -10.45
CA PRO A 35 -15.44 6.56 -11.40
C PRO A 35 -13.93 6.45 -11.24
N TYR A 36 -13.20 6.29 -12.34
CA TYR A 36 -11.74 6.12 -12.24
C TYR A 36 -11.06 7.40 -11.70
N PRO A 37 -10.26 7.33 -10.62
CA PRO A 37 -9.62 8.52 -10.05
C PRO A 37 -8.65 9.17 -11.03
N THR A 38 -8.54 10.51 -10.98
CA THR A 38 -7.61 11.28 -11.81
C THR A 38 -6.62 12.06 -10.96
N GLY A 39 -5.50 12.50 -11.55
CA GLY A 39 -4.48 13.27 -10.84
C GLY A 39 -3.66 12.45 -9.83
N LEU A 40 -3.71 11.12 -9.94
CA LEU A 40 -2.93 10.20 -9.12
C LEU A 40 -1.43 10.35 -9.35
N VAL A 41 -0.65 10.09 -8.31
CA VAL A 41 0.81 10.01 -8.36
C VAL A 41 1.30 8.78 -7.58
N PRO A 42 2.50 8.27 -7.87
CA PRO A 42 3.14 7.24 -7.07
C PRO A 42 3.23 7.63 -5.59
N GLY A 43 2.87 6.70 -4.73
CA GLY A 43 2.78 6.85 -3.29
C GLY A 43 1.41 7.29 -2.78
N ASP A 44 0.47 7.69 -3.64
CA ASP A 44 -0.93 7.82 -3.21
C ASP A 44 -1.42 6.48 -2.63
N ILE A 45 -2.31 6.53 -1.65
CA ILE A 45 -2.81 5.36 -0.93
C ILE A 45 -4.26 5.14 -1.35
N VAL A 46 -4.59 3.96 -1.87
CA VAL A 46 -5.98 3.58 -2.16
C VAL A 46 -6.52 2.75 -0.99
N ILE A 47 -7.71 3.09 -0.53
CA ILE A 47 -8.34 2.48 0.63
C ILE A 47 -9.79 2.09 0.30
N GLY A 48 -10.24 0.95 0.84
CA GLY A 48 -11.54 0.36 0.53
C GLY A 48 -12.26 -0.16 1.77
N HIS A 49 -13.57 0.06 1.80
CA HIS A 49 -14.48 -0.50 2.79
C HIS A 49 -15.23 -1.69 2.19
N ASN A 50 -15.36 -2.74 2.98
CA ASN A 50 -16.16 -3.91 2.65
C ASN A 50 -17.09 -4.20 3.83
N PRO A 51 -18.42 -4.13 3.63
CA PRO A 51 -19.41 -4.25 4.70
C PRO A 51 -19.50 -5.66 5.30
N VAL A 52 -18.80 -6.64 4.73
CA VAL A 52 -18.70 -8.00 5.28
C VAL A 52 -17.54 -8.11 6.28
N THR A 53 -16.48 -7.33 6.11
CA THR A 53 -15.24 -7.44 6.89
C THR A 53 -15.03 -6.32 7.90
N ASP A 54 -15.85 -5.27 7.90
CA ASP A 54 -15.81 -4.16 8.87
C ASP A 54 -16.02 -4.62 10.32
N TYR A 55 -16.72 -5.73 10.54
CA TYR A 55 -16.90 -6.33 11.87
C TYR A 55 -15.62 -6.93 12.47
N ILE A 56 -14.57 -7.12 11.66
CA ILE A 56 -13.34 -7.81 12.06
C ILE A 56 -12.16 -6.84 12.10
N ILE A 57 -12.13 -5.87 11.20
CA ILE A 57 -11.03 -4.92 11.07
C ILE A 57 -11.45 -3.63 11.79
N PRO A 58 -10.73 -3.18 12.83
CA PRO A 58 -11.15 -2.02 13.59
C PRO A 58 -11.22 -0.74 12.73
N GLY A 59 -12.40 -0.13 12.69
CA GLY A 59 -12.69 1.09 11.93
C GLY A 59 -13.63 0.85 10.76
N TYR A 60 -13.88 1.91 9.97
CA TYR A 60 -14.70 1.82 8.76
C TYR A 60 -13.89 1.24 7.61
N TRP A 61 -12.63 1.64 7.44
CA TRP A 61 -11.82 1.16 6.33
C TRP A 61 -11.24 -0.23 6.58
N THR A 62 -11.37 -1.12 5.60
CA THR A 62 -11.07 -2.55 5.76
C THR A 62 -9.82 -3.02 5.00
N HIS A 63 -9.37 -2.28 4.00
CA HIS A 63 -8.21 -2.67 3.21
C HIS A 63 -7.54 -1.47 2.56
N THR A 64 -6.23 -1.56 2.31
CA THR A 64 -5.43 -0.47 1.74
C THR A 64 -4.28 -0.99 0.90
N GLY A 65 -3.79 -0.16 -0.02
CA GLY A 65 -2.62 -0.41 -0.86
C GLY A 65 -1.99 0.89 -1.38
N LEU A 66 -0.78 0.78 -1.94
CA LEU A 66 -0.02 1.90 -2.51
C LEU A 66 -0.16 1.96 -4.03
N ILE A 67 -0.58 3.09 -4.56
CA ILE A 67 -0.49 3.41 -5.99
C ILE A 67 1.01 3.49 -6.36
N ALA A 68 1.45 2.60 -7.24
CA ALA A 68 2.87 2.42 -7.55
C ALA A 68 3.30 3.13 -8.84
N TYR A 69 2.68 2.80 -9.97
CA TYR A 69 3.01 3.37 -11.27
C TYR A 69 1.83 3.22 -12.24
N TYR A 70 1.83 4.02 -13.31
CA TYR A 70 0.89 3.87 -14.40
C TYR A 70 1.47 2.94 -15.47
N ASP A 71 0.85 1.79 -15.68
CA ASP A 71 1.22 0.86 -16.73
C ASP A 71 0.55 1.26 -18.04
N THR A 72 1.32 1.90 -18.92
CA THR A 72 0.84 2.36 -20.23
C THR A 72 0.45 1.22 -21.19
N SER A 73 0.89 -0.02 -20.93
CA SER A 73 0.57 -1.17 -21.80
C SER A 73 -0.86 -1.66 -21.63
N ILE A 74 -1.42 -1.49 -20.43
CA ILE A 74 -2.81 -1.86 -20.09
C ILE A 74 -3.67 -0.64 -19.78
N GLY A 75 -3.09 0.55 -19.66
CA GLY A 75 -3.81 1.80 -19.43
C GLY A 75 -4.30 1.97 -17.99
N GLU A 76 -3.61 1.38 -17.01
CA GLU A 76 -4.04 1.29 -15.62
C GLU A 76 -2.97 1.74 -14.64
N TRP A 77 -3.38 2.35 -13.54
CA TRP A 77 -2.54 2.43 -12.35
C TRP A 77 -2.41 1.07 -11.70
N MET A 78 -1.21 0.76 -11.21
CA MET A 78 -0.94 -0.46 -10.47
C MET A 78 -0.85 -0.15 -8.99
N VAL A 79 -1.44 -1.04 -8.18
CA VAL A 79 -1.47 -0.98 -6.72
C VAL A 79 -0.58 -2.09 -6.17
N ILE A 80 0.33 -1.75 -5.26
CA ILE A 80 1.03 -2.74 -4.43
C ILE A 80 0.25 -2.90 -3.14
N GLU A 81 -0.20 -4.11 -2.84
CA GLU A 81 -1.01 -4.41 -1.66
C GLU A 81 -0.66 -5.78 -1.10
N ALA A 82 -0.84 -5.97 0.21
CA ALA A 82 -0.78 -7.29 0.84
C ALA A 82 -2.20 -7.89 0.90
N THR A 83 -2.44 -8.99 0.20
CA THR A 83 -3.69 -9.76 0.22
C THR A 83 -3.44 -11.14 0.85
N PHE A 84 -4.46 -11.99 0.95
CA PHE A 84 -4.26 -13.36 1.43
C PHE A 84 -3.31 -14.20 0.54
N ASP A 85 -3.07 -13.78 -0.70
CA ASP A 85 -2.05 -14.37 -1.60
C ASP A 85 -0.63 -13.83 -1.36
N GLY A 86 -0.47 -12.86 -0.46
CA GLY A 86 0.78 -12.15 -0.17
C GLY A 86 0.83 -10.75 -0.78
N VAL A 87 2.03 -10.18 -0.87
CA VAL A 87 2.26 -8.86 -1.47
C VAL A 87 2.26 -8.98 -2.99
N VAL A 88 1.30 -8.33 -3.65
CA VAL A 88 1.03 -8.46 -5.09
C VAL A 88 0.89 -7.10 -5.78
N LEU A 89 0.89 -7.12 -7.12
CA LEU A 89 0.49 -6.00 -7.96
C LEU A 89 -0.93 -6.24 -8.49
N THR A 90 -1.81 -5.28 -8.28
CA THR A 90 -3.22 -5.33 -8.71
C THR A 90 -3.54 -4.10 -9.55
N PRO A 91 -4.20 -4.22 -10.72
CA PRO A 91 -4.72 -3.05 -11.43
C PRO A 91 -5.69 -2.25 -10.53
N LEU A 92 -5.62 -0.92 -10.57
CA LEU A 92 -6.44 -0.07 -9.72
C LEU A 92 -7.93 -0.33 -9.95
N SER A 93 -8.37 -0.52 -11.19
CA SER A 93 -9.77 -0.88 -11.47
C SER A 93 -10.22 -2.17 -10.78
N GLU A 94 -9.34 -3.17 -10.66
CA GLU A 94 -9.62 -4.41 -9.92
C GLU A 94 -9.60 -4.20 -8.40
N PHE A 95 -8.78 -3.27 -7.89
CA PHE A 95 -8.89 -2.85 -6.49
C PHE A 95 -10.25 -2.21 -6.22
N LEU A 96 -10.64 -1.22 -7.03
CA LEU A 96 -11.84 -0.40 -6.82
C LEU A 96 -13.11 -1.26 -6.77
N LYS A 97 -13.27 -2.21 -7.71
CA LYS A 97 -14.49 -3.05 -7.80
C LYS A 97 -14.78 -3.89 -6.55
N ARG A 98 -13.79 -4.12 -5.69
CA ARG A 98 -13.93 -5.02 -4.53
C ARG A 98 -14.68 -4.42 -3.35
N TYR A 99 -14.82 -3.11 -3.30
CA TYR A 99 -15.23 -2.34 -2.13
C TYR A 99 -16.48 -1.53 -2.45
N ASP A 100 -17.42 -1.40 -1.50
CA ASP A 100 -18.63 -0.59 -1.70
C ASP A 100 -18.33 0.91 -1.58
N THR A 101 -17.26 1.26 -0.88
CA THR A 101 -16.77 2.62 -0.71
C THR A 101 -15.26 2.63 -0.81
N VAL A 102 -14.74 3.63 -1.51
CA VAL A 102 -13.31 3.78 -1.81
C VAL A 102 -12.87 5.23 -1.60
N ALA A 103 -11.62 5.39 -1.19
CA ALA A 103 -10.96 6.69 -1.21
C ALA A 103 -9.52 6.55 -1.73
N VAL A 104 -8.98 7.66 -2.23
CA VAL A 104 -7.55 7.80 -2.44
C VAL A 104 -7.04 8.94 -1.58
N LEU A 105 -6.01 8.64 -0.80
CA LEU A 105 -5.31 9.58 0.06
C LEU A 105 -3.98 9.97 -0.58
N ARG A 106 -3.59 11.23 -0.38
CA ARG A 106 -2.24 11.69 -0.64
C ARG A 106 -1.56 12.00 0.67
N VAL A 107 -0.31 11.55 0.81
CA VAL A 107 0.54 11.85 1.97
C VAL A 107 1.21 13.20 1.77
N ASP A 108 1.11 14.09 2.77
CA ASP A 108 1.74 15.40 2.80
C ASP A 108 3.25 15.27 3.05
N THR A 109 3.94 14.86 2.00
CA THR A 109 5.39 14.71 1.98
C THR A 109 5.95 14.96 0.59
N THR A 110 7.27 15.00 0.48
CA THR A 110 7.97 15.21 -0.78
C THR A 110 7.72 14.07 -1.76
N ASP A 111 7.79 14.37 -3.07
CA ASP A 111 7.74 13.33 -4.10
C ASP A 111 8.79 12.23 -3.84
N THR A 112 10.01 12.60 -3.43
CA THR A 112 11.08 11.65 -3.16
C THR A 112 10.72 10.62 -2.09
N VAL A 113 10.07 11.04 -1.01
CA VAL A 113 9.60 10.11 0.04
C VAL A 113 8.53 9.16 -0.53
N ARG A 114 7.56 9.68 -1.28
CA ARG A 114 6.53 8.86 -1.92
C ARG A 114 7.12 7.83 -2.89
N TRP A 115 8.07 8.24 -3.72
CA TRP A 115 8.80 7.33 -4.62
C TRP A 115 9.57 6.25 -3.86
N ASN A 116 10.24 6.61 -2.76
CA ASN A 116 10.97 5.66 -1.94
C ASN A 116 10.03 4.68 -1.23
N ALA A 117 8.84 5.12 -0.80
CA ALA A 117 7.83 4.26 -0.21
C ALA A 117 7.35 3.21 -1.23
N VAL A 118 7.05 3.63 -2.46
CA VAL A 118 6.72 2.70 -3.56
C VAL A 118 7.88 1.73 -3.83
N ALA A 119 9.13 2.22 -3.87
CA ALA A 119 10.30 1.37 -4.10
C ALA A 119 10.52 0.34 -2.98
N PHE A 120 10.21 0.70 -1.73
CA PHE A 120 10.21 -0.24 -0.62
C PHE A 120 9.12 -1.28 -0.77
N ALA A 121 7.86 -0.87 -1.01
CA ALA A 121 6.72 -1.77 -1.20
C ALA A 121 6.97 -2.77 -2.32
N TYR A 122 7.57 -2.31 -3.43
CA TYR A 122 7.90 -3.14 -4.59
C TYR A 122 8.91 -4.24 -4.24
N GLN A 123 9.86 -3.97 -3.35
CA GLN A 123 10.81 -4.99 -2.87
C GLN A 123 10.15 -6.06 -1.98
N GLN A 124 8.93 -5.82 -1.51
CA GLN A 124 8.19 -6.78 -0.68
C GLN A 124 7.35 -7.76 -1.50
N LEU A 125 7.23 -7.56 -2.83
CA LEU A 125 6.45 -8.44 -3.71
C LEU A 125 6.79 -9.92 -3.48
N GLY A 126 5.75 -10.74 -3.31
CA GLY A 126 5.85 -12.18 -3.05
C GLY A 126 6.02 -12.56 -1.57
N LYS A 127 6.19 -11.61 -0.64
CA LYS A 127 6.13 -11.92 0.79
C LYS A 127 4.73 -12.37 1.20
N PRO A 128 4.60 -13.34 2.11
CA PRO A 128 3.30 -13.86 2.53
C PRO A 128 2.53 -12.83 3.36
N TYR A 129 1.22 -13.05 3.47
CA TYR A 129 0.34 -12.25 4.31
C TYR A 129 0.64 -12.48 5.80
N ASP A 130 0.62 -11.41 6.59
CA ASP A 130 0.66 -11.54 8.05
C ASP A 130 -0.76 -11.62 8.63
N TYR A 131 -1.06 -12.73 9.31
CA TYR A 131 -2.32 -12.94 10.02
C TYR A 131 -2.29 -12.38 11.46
N ALA A 132 -1.13 -11.92 11.93
CA ALA A 132 -0.92 -11.33 13.25
C ALA A 132 -1.08 -9.79 13.21
N TRP A 133 -2.32 -9.32 13.06
CA TRP A 133 -2.63 -7.88 12.88
C TRP A 133 -2.39 -6.98 14.10
N TYR A 134 -1.88 -7.53 15.21
CA TYR A 134 -1.73 -6.84 16.49
C TYR A 134 -0.30 -6.33 16.76
N THR A 135 0.60 -6.51 15.80
CA THR A 135 1.97 -5.98 15.80
C THR A 135 2.31 -5.43 14.42
N LYS A 136 3.34 -4.59 14.30
CA LYS A 136 3.87 -4.11 13.02
C LYS A 136 5.39 -4.01 13.04
N GLU A 137 6.02 -4.29 11.92
CA GLU A 137 7.47 -4.18 11.75
C GLU A 137 7.83 -3.51 10.41
N VAL A 138 8.77 -2.57 10.44
CA VAL A 138 9.21 -1.89 9.20
C VAL A 138 9.89 -2.88 8.24
N TYR A 139 10.62 -3.86 8.76
CA TYR A 139 11.38 -4.84 7.97
C TYR A 139 10.94 -6.27 8.28
N GLY A 140 9.63 -6.54 8.18
CA GLY A 140 9.05 -7.86 8.42
C GLY A 140 9.25 -8.84 7.26
N ASP A 141 9.18 -10.15 7.54
CA ASP A 141 9.20 -11.22 6.53
C ASP A 141 7.83 -11.48 5.89
N LYS A 142 6.78 -10.81 6.40
CA LYS A 142 5.38 -10.89 6.02
C LYS A 142 4.73 -9.55 6.36
N TYR A 143 3.61 -9.22 5.70
CA TYR A 143 2.90 -7.98 5.94
C TYR A 143 1.39 -8.19 5.84
N TYR A 144 0.61 -7.48 6.66
CA TYR A 144 -0.80 -7.20 6.34
C TYR A 144 -0.95 -5.87 5.60
N CYS A 145 -2.18 -5.57 5.14
CA CYS A 145 -2.42 -4.49 4.18
C CYS A 145 -1.94 -3.12 4.66
N SER A 146 -2.39 -2.65 5.82
CA SER A 146 -2.00 -1.37 6.41
C SER A 146 -0.57 -1.37 6.94
N GLU A 147 -0.07 -2.49 7.46
CA GLU A 147 1.34 -2.62 7.85
C GLU A 147 2.28 -2.36 6.66
N LEU A 148 1.98 -2.94 5.49
CA LEU A 148 2.81 -2.72 4.29
C LEU A 148 2.89 -1.24 3.94
N VAL A 149 1.75 -0.53 3.97
CA VAL A 149 1.69 0.90 3.66
C VAL A 149 2.48 1.72 4.68
N TRP A 150 2.24 1.49 5.97
CA TRP A 150 2.95 2.14 7.06
C TRP A 150 4.47 1.88 6.99
N ALA A 151 4.88 0.62 6.88
CA ALA A 151 6.28 0.21 6.78
C ALA A 151 6.99 0.85 5.59
N SER A 152 6.28 1.01 4.47
CA SER A 152 6.81 1.65 3.26
C SER A 152 7.15 3.12 3.49
N TYR A 153 6.27 3.86 4.17
CA TYR A 153 6.55 5.26 4.51
C TYR A 153 7.61 5.41 5.60
N MET A 154 7.61 4.53 6.61
CA MET A 154 8.67 4.51 7.63
C MET A 154 10.05 4.21 7.03
N ALA A 155 10.16 3.21 6.15
CA ALA A 155 11.41 2.86 5.48
C ALA A 155 11.89 3.96 4.53
N ALA A 156 10.98 4.76 3.97
CA ALA A 156 11.30 5.91 3.13
C ALA A 156 11.77 7.15 3.91
N GLY A 157 11.74 7.12 5.25
CA GLY A 157 11.96 8.29 6.10
C GLY A 157 10.82 9.30 6.02
N GLY A 158 9.61 8.83 5.74
CA GLY A 158 8.38 9.61 5.69
C GLY A 158 7.69 9.76 7.06
N PRO A 159 6.46 10.30 7.06
CA PRO A 159 5.65 10.41 8.27
C PRO A 159 5.26 9.03 8.82
N ASP A 160 4.97 8.99 10.13
CA ASP A 160 4.43 7.83 10.82
C ASP A 160 2.91 7.81 10.62
N LEU A 161 2.43 7.06 9.64
CA LEU A 161 1.00 6.98 9.26
C LEU A 161 0.18 6.10 10.20
N ASP A 162 0.44 6.24 11.50
CA ASP A 162 -0.24 5.59 12.59
C ASP A 162 -0.77 6.68 13.51
N ALA A 163 -2.05 7.00 13.35
CA ALA A 163 -2.71 8.07 14.09
C ALA A 163 -2.77 7.81 15.60
N ASN A 164 -2.61 6.57 16.07
CA ASN A 164 -2.58 6.22 17.50
C ASN A 164 -1.36 5.35 17.83
N PRO A 165 -0.14 5.92 17.74
CA PRO A 165 1.06 5.11 17.78
C PRO A 165 1.29 4.45 19.13
N GLY A 166 1.64 3.17 19.07
CA GLY A 166 1.84 2.32 20.24
C GLY A 166 0.55 1.67 20.71
N TRP A 167 0.59 1.11 21.92
CA TRP A 167 -0.49 0.23 22.36
C TRP A 167 -1.83 0.96 22.53
N SER A 168 -2.88 0.41 21.92
CA SER A 168 -4.28 0.75 22.20
C SER A 168 -5.15 -0.50 22.38
N TRP A 169 -6.27 -0.37 23.10
CA TRP A 169 -7.24 -1.48 23.21
C TRP A 169 -7.89 -1.85 21.87
N THR A 170 -7.93 -0.91 20.92
CA THR A 170 -8.58 -1.08 19.62
C THR A 170 -7.64 -1.74 18.61
N TYR A 171 -6.38 -1.32 18.58
CA TYR A 171 -5.41 -1.68 17.53
C TYR A 171 -4.23 -2.52 18.05
N ALA A 172 -4.16 -2.78 19.37
CA ALA A 172 -2.97 -3.32 20.02
C ALA A 172 -1.73 -2.50 19.64
N ASP A 173 -0.65 -3.12 19.18
CA ASP A 173 0.53 -2.45 18.64
C ASP A 173 0.56 -2.50 17.09
N GLY A 174 -0.59 -2.75 16.46
CA GLY A 174 -0.74 -2.75 15.00
C GLY A 174 -0.98 -1.36 14.42
N VAL A 175 -1.34 -1.32 13.14
CA VAL A 175 -1.83 -0.10 12.46
C VAL A 175 -2.99 -0.48 11.55
N ALA A 176 -4.18 0.06 11.76
CA ALA A 176 -5.34 -0.24 10.93
C ALA A 176 -5.44 0.67 9.69
N PRO A 177 -6.14 0.26 8.61
CA PRO A 177 -6.42 1.15 7.49
C PRO A 177 -7.13 2.44 7.92
N GLN A 178 -7.99 2.35 8.94
CA GLN A 178 -8.64 3.51 9.52
C GLN A 178 -7.64 4.53 10.08
N GLU A 179 -6.56 4.07 10.71
CA GLU A 179 -5.55 4.97 11.29
C GLU A 179 -4.78 5.72 10.21
N ILE A 180 -4.48 5.06 9.08
CA ILE A 180 -3.90 5.72 7.91
C ILE A 180 -4.84 6.81 7.35
N TYR A 181 -6.15 6.55 7.33
CA TYR A 181 -7.15 7.50 6.84
C TYR A 181 -7.32 8.71 7.77
N ASP A 182 -7.27 8.48 9.08
CA ASP A 182 -7.45 9.52 10.10
C ASP A 182 -6.15 10.30 10.39
N ASP A 183 -5.01 9.85 9.86
CA ASP A 183 -3.71 10.47 10.09
C ASP A 183 -3.62 11.88 9.48
N SER A 184 -3.09 12.83 10.26
CA SER A 184 -2.99 14.24 9.86
C SER A 184 -2.00 14.51 8.72
N ASP A 185 -1.09 13.58 8.45
CA ASP A 185 -0.16 13.64 7.31
C ASP A 185 -0.78 13.09 6.02
N THR A 186 -2.07 12.74 6.02
CA THR A 186 -2.82 12.35 4.82
C THR A 186 -4.01 13.26 4.55
N TYR A 187 -4.39 13.35 3.28
CA TYR A 187 -5.62 14.03 2.89
C TYR A 187 -6.29 13.35 1.69
N VAL A 188 -7.62 13.35 1.69
CA VAL A 188 -8.44 12.73 0.65
C VAL A 188 -8.35 13.53 -0.65
N ILE A 189 -7.99 12.87 -1.75
CA ILE A 189 -8.00 13.45 -3.11
C ILE A 189 -9.10 12.86 -4.00
N TYR A 190 -9.67 11.73 -3.60
CA TYR A 190 -10.75 11.04 -4.28
C TYR A 190 -11.59 10.28 -3.24
N TYR A 191 -12.91 10.29 -3.41
CA TYR A 191 -13.85 9.53 -2.59
C TYR A 191 -15.05 9.17 -3.45
N ASP A 192 -15.50 7.93 -3.36
CA ASP A 192 -16.74 7.48 -3.98
C ASP A 192 -17.34 6.32 -3.19
N SER A 193 -18.67 6.23 -3.19
CA SER A 193 -19.43 5.25 -2.43
C SER A 193 -20.64 4.82 -3.27
N ASP A 194 -20.74 3.52 -3.54
CA ASP A 194 -21.85 2.93 -4.26
C ASP A 194 -23.02 2.78 -3.28
N SER A 195 -24.05 3.63 -3.43
CA SER A 195 -25.23 3.71 -2.56
C SER A 195 -26.30 2.68 -2.90
#